data_AF-Q2UIV2-F1
#
_entry.id   AF-Q2UIV2-F1
#
_cell.length_a   1.000
_cell.length_b   1.000
_cell.length_c   1.000
_cell.angle_alpha   90.00
_cell.angle_beta   90.00
_cell.angle_gamma   90.00
#
_symmetry.space_group_name_H-M   'P 1'
#
loop_
_entity.id
_entity.type
_entity.pdbx_description
1 polymer ?
#
loop_
_entity_poly.entity_id
_entity_poly.type
_entity_poly.pdbx_seq_one_letter_code
_entity_poly.pdbx_strand_id
1 'polypeptide(L)'
;MAGNSWLAISQLNFASRFQHPNLKAIAPWEGLTDLYAHQICRGGIPKPAFFELILHGSTGVGKAENIGAMVNSRPLFDDYWEEKRIKPEDIKDIPMYLTASYSTGLHCEGSFRAFELAQASRKWLRVHSTQEWHDLYRPEATDDLQRFYDYYAKGIQNGWEAETPRVRLSLLGYDGSITKTIVERPEEQWPPARQHIRRYYLDAATQSFSAVKPVNSASITHEGHSLTASSVMV
;
A
#
# COMPACT_ATOMS: atom_id res chain seq x y z
N MET A 1 -11.59 -11.94 9.29
CA MET A 1 -11.19 -12.33 7.90
C MET A 1 -9.72 -12.02 7.75
N ALA A 2 -8.91 -12.86 7.12
CA ALA A 2 -7.48 -12.58 6.95
C ALA A 2 -7.01 -12.96 5.55
N GLY A 3 -5.89 -12.40 5.13
CA GLY A 3 -5.24 -12.76 3.88
C GLY A 3 -4.60 -11.55 3.22
N ASN A 4 -3.81 -11.84 2.20
CA ASN A 4 -2.99 -10.88 1.51
C ASN A 4 -3.42 -10.70 0.03
N SER A 5 -3.07 -9.56 -0.57
CA SER A 5 -3.40 -9.20 -1.94
C SER A 5 -4.90 -9.19 -2.20
N TRP A 6 -5.42 -9.98 -3.16
CA TRP A 6 -6.85 -10.09 -3.45
C TRP A 6 -7.71 -10.38 -2.20
N LEU A 7 -7.19 -11.16 -1.24
CA LEU A 7 -7.88 -11.46 0.01
C LEU A 7 -7.94 -10.22 0.94
N ALA A 8 -6.93 -9.36 0.92
CA ALA A 8 -6.94 -8.08 1.62
C ALA A 8 -7.88 -7.07 0.93
N ILE A 9 -7.84 -6.99 -0.40
CA ILE A 9 -8.75 -6.17 -1.22
C ILE A 9 -10.20 -6.53 -0.92
N SER A 10 -10.53 -7.82 -0.88
CA SER A 10 -11.87 -8.32 -0.58
C SER A 10 -12.36 -7.91 0.81
N GLN A 11 -11.47 -7.92 1.82
CA GLN A 11 -11.77 -7.46 3.17
C GLN A 11 -12.10 -5.96 3.21
N LEU A 12 -11.24 -5.13 2.61
CA LEU A 12 -11.44 -3.68 2.55
C LEU A 12 -12.71 -3.33 1.76
N ASN A 13 -12.95 -4.04 0.66
CA ASN A 13 -14.13 -3.86 -0.19
C ASN A 13 -15.43 -4.18 0.57
N PHE A 14 -15.45 -5.28 1.32
CA PHE A 14 -16.60 -5.65 2.15
C PHE A 14 -16.81 -4.65 3.28
N ALA A 15 -15.77 -4.38 4.08
CA ALA A 15 -15.86 -3.54 5.27
C ALA A 15 -16.21 -2.07 4.97
N SER A 16 -15.91 -1.58 3.76
CA SER A 16 -16.30 -0.22 3.31
C SER A 16 -17.75 -0.13 2.85
N ARG A 17 -18.41 -1.26 2.55
CA ARG A 17 -19.78 -1.28 2.00
C ARG A 17 -20.80 -1.89 2.94
N PHE A 18 -20.36 -2.78 3.81
CA PHE A 18 -21.23 -3.62 4.62
C PHE A 18 -20.70 -3.75 6.04
N GLN A 19 -21.65 -4.02 6.94
CA GLN A 19 -21.38 -4.44 8.31
C GLN A 19 -22.08 -5.77 8.56
N HIS A 20 -21.45 -6.65 9.32
CA HIS A 20 -22.03 -7.94 9.68
C HIS A 20 -21.80 -8.22 11.18
N PRO A 21 -22.84 -8.58 11.96
CA PRO A 21 -22.73 -8.71 13.42
C PRO A 21 -21.73 -9.78 13.88
N ASN A 22 -21.46 -10.78 13.03
CA ASN A 22 -20.48 -11.84 13.34
C ASN A 22 -19.06 -11.55 12.84
N LEU A 23 -18.84 -10.47 12.08
CA LEU A 23 -17.49 -10.10 11.66
C LEU A 23 -16.81 -9.30 12.77
N LYS A 24 -15.95 -9.97 13.56
CA LYS A 24 -15.36 -9.38 14.77
C LYS A 24 -14.10 -8.56 14.53
N ALA A 25 -13.36 -8.85 13.46
CA ALA A 25 -12.12 -8.17 13.08
C ALA A 25 -11.70 -8.54 11.64
N ILE A 26 -10.91 -7.66 11.01
CA ILE A 26 -10.25 -7.91 9.72
C ILE A 26 -8.73 -7.72 9.83
N ALA A 27 -8.01 -8.45 8.99
CA ALA A 27 -6.56 -8.34 8.83
C ALA A 27 -6.22 -8.24 7.33
N PRO A 28 -6.44 -7.07 6.71
CA PRO A 28 -6.12 -6.86 5.30
C PRO A 28 -4.61 -6.61 5.17
N TRP A 29 -3.87 -7.66 4.82
CA TRP A 29 -2.41 -7.60 4.70
C TRP A 29 -2.03 -7.25 3.26
N GLU A 30 -1.51 -6.07 2.98
CA GLU A 30 -1.16 -5.62 1.62
C GLU A 30 -2.34 -5.64 0.62
N GLY A 31 -3.16 -4.59 0.64
CA GLY A 31 -4.34 -4.47 -0.22
C GLY A 31 -4.37 -3.19 -1.06
N LEU A 32 -4.90 -3.29 -2.28
CA LEU A 32 -5.19 -2.16 -3.17
C LEU A 32 -6.54 -1.48 -2.80
N THR A 33 -6.61 -0.15 -2.93
CA THR A 33 -7.86 0.62 -2.71
C THR A 33 -8.32 1.41 -3.93
N ASP A 34 -7.40 1.86 -4.77
CA ASP A 34 -7.69 2.54 -6.04
C ASP A 34 -6.98 1.81 -7.17
N LEU A 35 -7.74 1.00 -7.92
CA LEU A 35 -7.21 0.21 -9.02
C LEU A 35 -6.53 1.08 -10.09
N TYR A 36 -7.14 2.21 -10.43
CA TYR A 36 -6.69 3.08 -11.49
C TYR A 36 -5.41 3.81 -11.09
N ALA A 37 -5.45 4.57 -10.01
CA ALA A 37 -4.38 5.49 -9.65
C ALA A 37 -3.16 4.79 -9.04
N HIS A 38 -3.36 3.68 -8.33
CA HIS A 38 -2.26 3.01 -7.64
C HIS A 38 -1.57 1.94 -8.51
N GLN A 39 -2.29 1.34 -9.47
CA GLN A 39 -1.79 0.17 -10.19
C GLN A 39 -1.85 0.29 -11.71
N ILE A 40 -3.05 0.24 -12.32
CA ILE A 40 -3.15 0.04 -13.77
C ILE A 40 -2.84 1.29 -14.60
N CYS A 41 -3.01 2.49 -14.03
CA CYS A 41 -2.79 3.75 -14.74
C CYS A 41 -2.09 4.78 -13.83
N ARG A 42 -1.08 4.35 -13.07
CA ARG A 42 -0.34 5.22 -12.16
C ARG A 42 0.30 6.39 -12.92
N GLY A 43 -0.05 7.61 -12.51
CA GLY A 43 0.40 8.83 -13.19
C GLY A 43 -0.20 9.04 -14.58
N GLY A 44 -1.30 8.35 -14.93
CA GLY A 44 -1.92 8.42 -16.26
C GLY A 44 -1.22 7.57 -17.32
N ILE A 45 -0.31 6.68 -16.93
CA ILE A 45 0.42 5.79 -17.86
C ILE A 45 -0.15 4.38 -17.74
N PRO A 46 -0.87 3.86 -18.76
CA PRO A 46 -1.44 2.52 -18.74
C PRO A 46 -0.38 1.41 -18.63
N LYS A 47 -0.62 0.43 -17.75
CA LYS A 47 0.24 -0.74 -17.52
C LYS A 47 -0.60 -2.02 -17.41
N PRO A 48 -1.17 -2.52 -18.54
CA PRO A 48 -2.13 -3.63 -18.51
C PRO A 48 -1.51 -5.00 -18.21
N ALA A 49 -0.20 -5.17 -18.43
CA ALA A 49 0.48 -6.47 -18.44
C ALA A 49 0.24 -7.33 -17.19
N PHE A 50 0.21 -6.72 -15.99
CA PHE A 50 -0.05 -7.46 -14.75
C PHE A 50 -1.49 -7.99 -14.68
N PHE A 51 -2.47 -7.22 -15.14
CA PHE A 51 -3.86 -7.64 -15.17
C PHE A 51 -4.15 -8.63 -16.29
N GLU A 52 -3.44 -8.55 -17.41
CA GLU A 52 -3.47 -9.57 -18.46
C GLU A 52 -2.92 -10.90 -17.93
N LEU A 53 -1.81 -10.88 -17.18
CA LEU A 53 -1.26 -12.07 -16.52
C LEU A 53 -2.29 -12.72 -15.57
N ILE A 54 -2.95 -11.93 -14.73
CA ILE A 54 -4.00 -12.43 -13.82
C ILE A 54 -5.17 -13.01 -14.61
N LEU A 55 -5.64 -12.32 -15.65
CA LEU A 55 -6.76 -12.78 -16.47
C LEU A 55 -6.44 -14.12 -17.16
N HIS A 56 -5.20 -14.33 -17.60
CA HIS A 56 -4.81 -15.58 -18.26
C HIS A 56 -4.48 -16.71 -17.28
N GLY A 57 -4.00 -16.39 -16.07
CA GLY A 57 -3.51 -17.36 -15.10
C GLY A 57 -4.44 -17.69 -13.94
N SER A 58 -5.46 -16.88 -13.67
CA SER A 58 -6.23 -16.94 -12.41
C SER A 58 -7.74 -16.81 -12.56
N THR A 59 -8.28 -17.00 -13.77
CA THR A 59 -9.73 -17.00 -13.99
C THR A 59 -10.34 -18.38 -13.74
N GLY A 60 -11.48 -18.39 -13.05
CA GLY A 60 -12.32 -19.58 -12.89
C GLY A 60 -13.22 -19.83 -14.11
N VAL A 61 -14.26 -20.64 -13.91
CA VAL A 61 -15.26 -20.94 -14.93
C VAL A 61 -16.20 -19.76 -15.12
N GLY A 62 -16.55 -19.44 -16.38
CA GLY A 62 -17.54 -18.42 -16.72
C GLY A 62 -16.92 -17.19 -17.37
N LYS A 63 -17.35 -16.00 -16.94
CA LYS A 63 -16.89 -14.71 -17.48
C LYS A 63 -15.99 -14.00 -16.47
N ALA A 64 -14.96 -13.34 -16.97
CA ALA A 64 -14.08 -12.47 -16.21
C ALA A 64 -14.00 -11.09 -16.87
N GLU A 65 -13.88 -10.05 -16.05
CA GLU A 65 -13.69 -8.69 -16.55
C GLU A 65 -12.25 -8.52 -17.06
N ASN A 66 -12.11 -8.05 -18.31
CA ASN A 66 -10.79 -7.82 -18.90
C ASN A 66 -10.27 -6.42 -18.55
N ILE A 67 -9.80 -6.26 -17.32
CA ILE A 67 -9.27 -4.99 -16.79
C ILE A 67 -8.15 -4.41 -17.68
N GLY A 68 -7.29 -5.26 -18.26
CA GLY A 68 -6.22 -4.84 -19.17
C GLY A 68 -6.74 -4.18 -20.46
N ALA A 69 -7.78 -4.74 -21.09
CA ALA A 69 -8.44 -4.09 -22.22
C ALA A 69 -9.20 -2.82 -21.82
N MET A 70 -9.70 -2.76 -20.58
CA MET A 70 -10.48 -1.63 -20.11
C MET A 70 -9.63 -0.37 -19.91
N VAL A 71 -8.36 -0.46 -19.50
CA VAL A 71 -7.50 0.75 -19.44
C VAL A 71 -7.18 1.33 -20.81
N ASN A 72 -7.17 0.51 -21.87
CA ASN A 72 -6.95 1.00 -23.23
C ASN A 72 -8.21 1.69 -23.81
N SER A 73 -9.40 1.19 -23.47
CA SER A 73 -10.67 1.77 -23.94
C SER A 73 -11.16 2.93 -23.07
N ARG A 74 -10.77 2.95 -21.78
CA ARG A 74 -11.11 3.98 -20.79
C ARG A 74 -9.82 4.52 -20.17
N PRO A 75 -9.01 5.28 -20.93
CA PRO A 75 -7.66 5.68 -20.51
C PRO A 75 -7.63 6.83 -19.49
N LEU A 76 -8.78 7.42 -19.17
CA LEU A 76 -8.94 8.47 -18.17
C LEU A 76 -9.77 7.94 -17.00
N PHE A 77 -9.59 8.56 -15.82
CA PHE A 77 -10.40 8.25 -14.66
C PHE A 77 -11.84 8.73 -14.89
N ASP A 78 -12.78 7.79 -14.93
CA ASP A 78 -14.19 8.01 -15.19
C ASP A 78 -15.04 7.13 -14.24
N ASP A 79 -16.36 7.14 -14.44
CA ASP A 79 -17.30 6.44 -13.55
C ASP A 79 -17.00 4.94 -13.39
N TYR A 80 -16.45 4.28 -14.41
CA TYR A 80 -16.11 2.86 -14.34
C TYR A 80 -14.92 2.60 -13.41
N TRP A 81 -13.95 3.51 -13.38
CA TRP A 81 -12.83 3.41 -12.45
C TRP A 81 -13.24 3.82 -11.03
N GLU A 82 -14.09 4.84 -10.89
CA GLU A 82 -14.64 5.24 -9.58
C GLU A 82 -15.47 4.12 -8.94
N GLU A 83 -16.27 3.36 -9.70
CA GLU A 83 -17.02 2.21 -9.18
C GLU A 83 -16.12 1.11 -8.56
N LYS A 84 -14.90 0.97 -9.06
CA LYS A 84 -13.91 -0.01 -8.58
C LYS A 84 -13.10 0.50 -7.40
N ARG A 85 -13.21 1.79 -7.09
CA ARG A 85 -12.54 2.36 -5.94
C ARG A 85 -13.18 1.83 -4.66
N ILE A 86 -12.33 1.42 -3.74
CA ILE A 86 -12.70 1.12 -2.36
C ILE A 86 -12.68 2.45 -1.62
N LYS A 87 -13.65 2.67 -0.72
CA LYS A 87 -13.77 3.86 0.11
C LYS A 87 -13.42 3.52 1.56
N PRO A 88 -12.12 3.45 1.95
CA PRO A 88 -11.76 3.08 3.31
C PRO A 88 -12.36 4.02 4.36
N GLU A 89 -12.65 5.28 4.01
CA GLU A 89 -13.33 6.26 4.86
C GLU A 89 -14.69 5.78 5.41
N ASP A 90 -15.33 4.82 4.76
CA ASP A 90 -16.60 4.23 5.20
C ASP A 90 -16.41 3.08 6.22
N ILE A 91 -15.17 2.63 6.46
CA ILE A 91 -14.85 1.59 7.45
C ILE A 91 -14.83 2.21 8.86
N LYS A 92 -15.82 1.89 9.69
CA LYS A 92 -15.99 2.49 11.03
C LYS A 92 -15.65 1.56 12.18
N ASP A 93 -16.55 0.66 12.56
CA ASP A 93 -16.47 0.01 13.88
C ASP A 93 -15.93 -1.42 13.87
N ILE A 94 -14.85 -1.65 13.11
CA ILE A 94 -14.21 -2.96 13.05
C ILE A 94 -12.73 -2.88 13.42
N PRO A 95 -12.22 -3.72 14.33
CA PRO A 95 -10.79 -3.85 14.57
C PRO A 95 -10.04 -4.27 13.30
N MET A 96 -8.94 -3.58 13.01
CA MET A 96 -8.13 -3.82 11.81
C MET A 96 -6.65 -4.05 12.15
N TYR A 97 -6.06 -5.10 11.60
CA TYR A 97 -4.61 -5.28 11.61
C TYR A 97 -4.07 -5.33 10.18
N LEU A 98 -3.52 -4.21 9.72
CA LEU A 98 -3.05 -4.01 8.36
C LEU A 98 -1.54 -4.25 8.26
N THR A 99 -1.11 -4.70 7.08
CA THR A 99 0.31 -4.66 6.70
C THR A 99 0.52 -3.85 5.44
N ALA A 100 1.74 -3.32 5.30
CA ALA A 100 2.24 -2.72 4.08
C ALA A 100 3.71 -3.13 3.89
N SER A 101 4.20 -3.03 2.67
CA SER A 101 5.62 -3.19 2.38
C SER A 101 6.07 -2.25 1.27
N TYR A 102 7.38 -2.07 1.16
CA TYR A 102 8.00 -1.38 0.03
C TYR A 102 8.39 -2.34 -1.09
N SER A 103 7.99 -3.62 -0.98
CA SER A 103 8.55 -4.71 -1.80
C SER A 103 8.06 -4.68 -3.24
N THR A 104 6.87 -4.13 -3.49
CA THR A 104 6.28 -4.03 -4.83
C THR A 104 5.51 -2.73 -5.00
N GLY A 105 5.28 -2.32 -6.25
CA GLY A 105 4.38 -1.22 -6.61
C GLY A 105 2.92 -1.63 -6.74
N LEU A 106 2.49 -2.74 -6.13
CA LEU A 106 1.12 -3.27 -6.28
C LEU A 106 0.19 -2.78 -5.17
N HIS A 107 0.61 -2.87 -3.90
CA HIS A 107 -0.29 -2.73 -2.75
C HIS A 107 0.14 -1.65 -1.76
N CYS A 108 1.37 -1.15 -1.83
CA CYS A 108 1.93 -0.18 -0.89
C CYS A 108 1.01 1.02 -0.67
N GLU A 109 0.67 1.75 -1.74
CA GLU A 109 -0.19 2.93 -1.67
C GLU A 109 -1.59 2.59 -1.12
N GLY A 110 -2.15 1.45 -1.53
CA GLY A 110 -3.46 1.00 -1.09
C GLY A 110 -3.52 0.70 0.41
N SER A 111 -2.49 0.03 0.94
CA SER A 111 -2.39 -0.30 2.37
C SER A 111 -2.26 0.93 3.25
N PHE A 112 -1.36 1.86 2.89
CA PHE A 112 -1.22 3.12 3.62
C PHE A 112 -2.52 3.93 3.56
N ARG A 113 -3.13 4.02 2.37
CA ARG A 113 -4.40 4.75 2.20
C ARG A 113 -5.53 4.15 3.02
N ALA A 114 -5.62 2.82 3.08
CA ALA A 114 -6.60 2.12 3.90
C ALA A 114 -6.41 2.44 5.39
N PHE A 115 -5.18 2.40 5.89
CA PHE A 115 -4.87 2.75 7.27
C PHE A 115 -5.21 4.21 7.58
N GLU A 116 -4.83 5.14 6.70
CA GLU A 116 -5.03 6.58 6.91
C GLU A 116 -6.51 6.96 6.95
N LEU A 117 -7.29 6.47 5.98
CA LEU A 117 -8.68 6.91 5.80
C LEU A 117 -9.70 6.17 6.66
N ALA A 118 -9.45 4.89 7.00
CA ALA A 118 -10.40 4.12 7.79
C ALA A 118 -10.72 4.82 9.12
N GLN A 119 -12.00 4.97 9.43
CA GLN A 119 -12.49 5.59 10.66
C GLN A 119 -12.47 4.63 11.85
N ALA A 120 -11.84 3.46 11.71
CA ALA A 120 -11.60 2.52 12.80
C ALA A 120 -10.66 3.09 13.86
N SER A 121 -11.17 3.19 15.09
CA SER A 121 -10.38 3.58 16.27
C SER A 121 -9.39 2.49 16.69
N ARG A 122 -9.73 1.22 16.44
CA ARG A 122 -8.92 0.04 16.75
C ARG A 122 -8.22 -0.47 15.51
N LYS A 123 -7.20 0.26 15.05
CA LYS A 123 -6.38 -0.14 13.90
C LYS A 123 -4.89 -0.17 14.23
N TRP A 124 -4.19 -1.11 13.60
CA TRP A 124 -2.74 -1.31 13.70
C TRP A 124 -2.14 -1.44 12.30
N LEU A 125 -0.93 -0.90 12.10
CA LEU A 125 -0.17 -1.02 10.86
C LEU A 125 1.23 -1.59 11.15
N ARG A 126 1.58 -2.69 10.49
CA ARG A 126 2.96 -3.21 10.44
C ARG A 126 3.51 -3.08 9.03
N VAL A 127 4.55 -2.26 8.87
CA VAL A 127 5.26 -2.09 7.60
C VAL A 127 6.52 -2.94 7.62
N HIS A 128 6.59 -3.98 6.78
CA HIS A 128 7.73 -4.92 6.76
C HIS A 128 8.69 -4.67 5.59
N SER A 129 9.88 -5.27 5.69
CA SER A 129 11.00 -5.10 4.74
C SER A 129 11.18 -6.26 3.76
N THR A 130 10.28 -7.24 3.77
CA THR A 130 10.33 -8.44 2.92
C THR A 130 9.21 -8.43 1.88
N GLN A 131 9.21 -9.42 0.98
CA GLN A 131 8.10 -9.69 0.06
C GLN A 131 6.85 -10.16 0.82
N GLU A 132 5.66 -9.81 0.32
CA GLU A 132 4.34 -9.98 0.97
C GLU A 132 4.01 -11.41 1.41
N TRP A 133 4.30 -12.41 0.57
CA TRP A 133 4.05 -13.82 0.86
C TRP A 133 5.11 -14.38 1.77
N HIS A 134 6.37 -13.97 1.59
CA HIS A 134 7.42 -14.34 2.54
C HIS A 134 7.05 -13.87 3.95
N ASP A 135 6.60 -12.62 4.12
CA ASP A 135 6.17 -12.10 5.42
C ASP A 135 4.98 -12.87 5.98
N LEU A 136 3.96 -13.14 5.15
CA LEU A 136 2.76 -13.88 5.56
C LEU A 136 3.07 -15.23 6.21
N TYR A 137 4.06 -15.95 5.69
CA TYR A 137 4.40 -17.30 6.15
C TYR A 137 5.50 -17.35 7.22
N ARG A 138 5.94 -16.20 7.74
CA ARG A 138 6.87 -16.17 8.86
C ARG A 138 6.15 -16.50 10.18
N PRO A 139 6.72 -17.36 11.04
CA PRO A 139 6.13 -17.69 12.34
C PRO A 139 5.78 -16.44 13.16
N GLU A 140 6.69 -15.45 13.21
CA GLU A 140 6.47 -14.24 14.00
C GLU A 140 5.27 -13.41 13.49
N ALA A 141 5.06 -13.38 12.17
CA ALA A 141 3.92 -12.70 11.58
C ALA A 141 2.61 -13.44 11.90
N THR A 142 2.59 -14.76 11.76
CA THR A 142 1.41 -15.58 12.07
C THR A 142 1.08 -15.58 13.56
N ASP A 143 2.07 -15.53 14.44
CA ASP A 143 1.88 -15.43 15.89
C ASP A 143 1.22 -14.09 16.26
N ASP A 144 1.66 -13.00 15.64
CA ASP A 144 1.03 -11.69 15.78
C ASP A 144 -0.43 -11.68 15.29
N LEU A 145 -0.68 -12.29 14.14
CA LEU A 145 -2.03 -12.44 13.59
C LEU A 145 -2.93 -13.25 14.54
N GLN A 146 -2.39 -14.32 15.12
CA GLN A 146 -3.09 -15.13 16.11
C GLN A 146 -3.38 -14.31 17.36
N ARG A 147 -2.41 -13.55 17.91
CA ARG A 147 -2.64 -12.68 19.07
C ARG A 147 -3.77 -11.69 18.83
N PHE A 148 -3.78 -11.05 17.66
CA PHE A 148 -4.86 -10.14 17.26
C PHE A 148 -6.24 -10.82 17.27
N TYR A 149 -6.35 -12.02 16.67
CA TYR A 149 -7.61 -12.76 16.62
C TYR A 149 -8.02 -13.43 17.93
N ASP A 150 -7.08 -13.89 18.72
CA ASP A 150 -7.35 -14.41 20.06
C ASP A 150 -8.00 -13.30 20.92
N TYR A 151 -7.54 -12.06 20.78
CA TYR A 151 -8.14 -10.91 21.45
C TYR A 151 -9.55 -10.60 20.93
N TYR A 152 -9.72 -10.34 19.62
CA TYR A 152 -10.98 -9.83 19.08
C TYR A 152 -12.03 -10.89 18.73
N ALA A 153 -11.61 -12.08 18.31
CA ALA A 153 -12.53 -13.14 17.91
C ALA A 153 -12.78 -14.17 19.01
N LYS A 154 -11.82 -14.39 19.92
CA LYS A 154 -11.99 -15.33 21.05
C LYS A 154 -12.17 -14.65 22.41
N GLY A 155 -11.92 -13.34 22.53
CA GLY A 155 -12.05 -12.61 23.79
C GLY A 155 -10.93 -12.86 24.80
N ILE A 156 -9.81 -13.46 24.37
CA ILE A 156 -8.68 -13.80 25.23
C ILE A 156 -7.87 -12.52 25.53
N GLN A 157 -7.74 -12.18 26.80
CA GLN A 157 -6.99 -11.00 27.24
C GLN A 157 -5.48 -11.28 27.23
N ASN A 158 -4.85 -11.14 26.06
CA ASN A 158 -3.42 -11.41 25.82
C ASN A 158 -2.55 -10.14 25.67
N GLY A 159 -3.06 -9.00 26.11
CA GLY A 159 -2.34 -7.72 26.09
C GLY A 159 -2.28 -7.01 24.74
N TRP A 160 -2.87 -7.54 23.66
CA TRP A 160 -2.73 -6.97 22.29
C TRP A 160 -2.90 -5.45 22.22
N GLU A 161 -3.99 -4.89 22.76
CA GLU A 161 -4.24 -3.45 22.67
C GLU A 161 -3.25 -2.60 23.48
N ALA A 162 -2.73 -3.12 24.60
CA ALA A 162 -1.85 -2.41 25.51
C ALA A 162 -0.38 -2.50 25.11
N GLU A 163 0.03 -3.63 24.52
CA GLU A 163 1.43 -3.96 24.26
C GLU A 163 1.84 -3.73 22.81
N THR A 164 0.91 -3.86 21.84
CA THR A 164 1.24 -3.73 20.42
C THR A 164 1.22 -2.26 19.98
N PRO A 165 2.35 -1.69 19.52
CA PRO A 165 2.38 -0.34 18.99
C PRO A 165 1.42 -0.16 17.82
N ARG A 166 0.70 0.96 17.78
CA ARG A 166 -0.27 1.29 16.71
C ARG A 166 0.36 1.22 15.32
N VAL A 167 1.61 1.64 15.21
CA VAL A 167 2.38 1.60 13.98
C VAL A 167 3.74 1.00 14.26
N ARG A 168 4.17 0.05 13.43
CA ARG A 168 5.52 -0.55 13.45
C ARG A 168 6.11 -0.40 12.06
N LEU A 169 7.23 0.33 11.93
CA LEU A 169 7.85 0.64 10.65
C LEU A 169 9.18 -0.08 10.48
N SER A 170 9.35 -0.78 9.36
CA SER A 170 10.68 -1.11 8.86
C SER A 170 11.29 0.09 8.12
N LEU A 171 12.56 0.38 8.41
CA LEU A 171 13.37 1.39 7.73
C LEU A 171 14.47 0.67 6.96
N LEU A 172 14.49 0.83 5.64
CA LEU A 172 15.41 0.10 4.80
C LEU A 172 16.80 0.74 4.83
N GLY A 173 17.79 -0.04 5.27
CA GLY A 173 19.19 0.25 5.00
C GLY A 173 19.57 -0.43 3.68
N TYR A 174 19.88 0.36 2.66
CA TYR A 174 20.35 -0.15 1.37
C TYR A 174 21.83 -0.57 1.43
N ASP A 175 22.28 -1.32 0.43
CA ASP A 175 23.68 -1.71 0.29
C ASP A 175 24.59 -0.47 0.28
N GLY A 176 25.67 -0.50 1.08
CA GLY A 176 26.57 0.63 1.25
C GLY A 176 26.05 1.73 2.20
N SER A 177 24.84 1.61 2.74
CA SER A 177 24.35 2.51 3.79
C SER A 177 25.16 2.34 5.08
N ILE A 178 25.51 3.47 5.71
CA ILE A 178 26.10 3.49 7.06
C ILE A 178 25.13 3.00 8.14
N THR A 179 23.83 2.91 7.82
CA THR A 179 22.76 2.47 8.73
C THR A 179 22.16 1.17 8.22
N LYS A 180 22.11 0.15 9.08
CA LYS A 180 21.44 -1.13 8.81
C LYS A 180 19.92 -0.96 8.78
N THR A 181 19.23 -1.90 8.13
CA THR A 181 17.76 -2.00 8.20
C THR A 181 17.31 -2.11 9.65
N ILE A 182 16.36 -1.25 10.03
CA ILE A 182 15.69 -1.30 11.33
C ILE A 182 14.33 -1.93 11.09
N VAL A 183 13.99 -2.99 11.82
CA VAL A 183 12.73 -3.74 11.64
C VAL A 183 11.78 -3.39 12.79
N GLU A 184 10.51 -3.19 12.46
CA GLU A 184 9.43 -2.95 13.44
C GLU A 184 9.69 -1.81 14.44
N ARG A 185 10.29 -0.70 13.99
CA ARG A 185 10.44 0.50 14.82
C ARG A 185 9.05 1.01 15.26
N PRO A 186 8.78 1.14 16.56
CA PRO A 186 7.48 1.58 17.04
C PRO A 186 7.25 3.07 16.75
N GLU A 187 6.02 3.39 16.38
CA GLU A 187 5.48 4.74 16.24
C GLU A 187 4.06 4.81 16.83
N GLU A 188 3.71 5.94 17.41
CA GLU A 188 2.37 6.16 17.99
C GLU A 188 1.30 6.40 16.92
N GLN A 189 1.70 6.98 15.80
CA GLN A 189 0.80 7.36 14.71
C GLN A 189 1.51 7.33 13.35
N TRP A 190 0.70 7.25 12.31
CA TRP A 190 1.12 7.46 10.93
C TRP A 190 0.34 8.65 10.33
N PRO A 191 1.01 9.59 9.66
CA PRO A 191 2.47 9.74 9.59
C PRO A 191 3.12 10.01 10.97
N PRO A 192 4.42 9.70 11.16
CA PRO A 192 5.09 9.90 12.44
C PRO A 192 4.99 11.35 12.91
N ALA A 193 4.66 11.58 14.18
CA ALA A 193 4.51 12.93 14.75
C ALA A 193 5.79 13.78 14.63
N ARG A 194 6.95 13.12 14.69
CA ARG A 194 8.29 13.71 14.57
C ARG A 194 8.78 13.88 13.12
N GLN A 195 7.90 13.75 12.13
CA GLN A 195 8.30 13.95 10.74
C GLN A 195 8.62 15.43 10.46
N HIS A 196 9.67 15.67 9.69
CA HIS A 196 10.04 17.01 9.22
C HIS A 196 10.14 17.01 7.69
N ILE A 197 9.20 17.71 7.04
CA ILE A 197 9.25 17.90 5.59
C ILE A 197 10.36 18.89 5.26
N ARG A 198 11.40 18.40 4.57
CA ARG A 198 12.51 19.23 4.09
C ARG A 198 12.41 19.41 2.59
N ARG A 199 12.45 20.65 2.14
CA ARG A 199 12.45 20.98 0.71
C ARG A 199 13.89 20.98 0.20
N TYR A 200 14.10 20.25 -0.89
CA TYR A 200 15.30 20.33 -1.70
C TYR A 200 14.94 20.85 -3.08
N TYR A 201 15.80 21.70 -3.64
CA TYR A 201 15.71 22.26 -4.98
C TYR A 201 16.67 21.51 -5.89
N LEU A 202 16.24 21.25 -7.13
CA LEU A 202 17.12 20.76 -8.18
C LEU A 202 17.96 21.92 -8.71
N ASP A 203 19.27 21.75 -8.77
CA ASP A 203 20.20 22.63 -9.47
C ASP A 203 20.66 21.93 -10.75
N ALA A 204 20.18 22.41 -11.89
CA ALA A 204 20.52 21.84 -13.19
C ALA A 204 21.96 22.16 -13.64
N ALA A 205 22.57 23.23 -13.11
CA ALA A 205 23.96 23.58 -13.45
C ALA A 205 24.95 22.62 -12.79
N THR A 206 24.64 22.18 -11.57
CA THR A 206 25.48 21.24 -10.81
C THR A 206 24.95 19.81 -10.77
N GLN A 207 23.78 19.56 -11.38
CA GLN A 207 23.09 18.26 -11.40
C GLN A 207 22.90 17.67 -9.99
N SER A 208 22.53 18.51 -9.03
CA SER A 208 22.45 18.12 -7.62
C SER A 208 21.20 18.66 -6.94
N PHE A 209 20.91 18.12 -5.75
CA PHE A 209 19.87 18.66 -4.87
C PHE A 209 20.50 19.58 -3.81
N SER A 210 19.87 20.72 -3.57
CA SER A 210 20.31 21.69 -2.56
C SER A 210 19.15 22.13 -1.66
N ALA A 211 19.44 22.42 -0.39
CA ALA A 211 18.45 23.03 0.50
C ALA A 211 18.22 24.53 0.19
N VAL A 212 19.10 25.14 -0.59
CA VAL A 212 19.03 26.55 -0.99
C VAL A 212 18.53 26.65 -2.42
N LYS A 213 17.58 27.56 -2.67
CA LYS A 213 17.04 27.81 -4.01
C LYS A 213 18.14 28.40 -4.91
N PRO A 214 18.39 27.86 -6.12
CA PRO A 214 19.32 28.45 -7.08
C PRO A 214 18.93 29.89 -7.43
N VAL A 215 19.94 30.77 -7.52
CA VAL A 215 19.75 32.18 -7.88
C VAL A 215 19.56 32.35 -9.38
N ASN A 216 20.31 31.59 -10.17
CA ASN A 216 20.26 31.63 -11.62
C ASN A 216 19.41 30.49 -12.17
N SER A 217 18.67 30.75 -13.24
CA SER A 217 17.98 29.71 -13.99
C SER A 217 19.00 28.88 -14.78
N ALA A 218 18.86 27.55 -14.73
CA ALA A 218 19.63 26.62 -15.53
C ALA A 218 18.70 25.49 -16.02
N SER A 219 19.09 24.83 -17.10
CA SER A 219 18.34 23.73 -17.70
C SER A 219 19.27 22.58 -18.06
N ILE A 220 18.79 21.35 -17.84
CA ILE A 220 19.37 20.13 -18.38
C ILE A 220 18.28 19.42 -19.19
N THR A 221 18.66 18.81 -20.30
CA THR A 221 17.75 18.10 -21.20
C THR A 221 18.20 16.65 -21.34
N HIS A 222 17.25 15.74 -21.44
CA HIS A 222 17.50 14.35 -21.83
C HIS A 222 16.56 13.99 -22.98
N GLU A 223 17.00 13.07 -23.83
CA GLU A 223 16.14 12.52 -24.88
C GLU A 223 14.98 11.73 -24.25
N GLY A 224 13.75 12.19 -24.49
CA GLY A 224 12.57 11.41 -24.21
C GLY A 224 12.37 10.42 -25.36
N HIS A 225 12.97 9.25 -25.28
CA HIS A 225 12.84 8.24 -26.33
C HIS A 225 11.37 7.79 -26.46
N SER A 226 10.57 8.41 -27.32
CA SER A 226 9.16 8.05 -27.59
C SER A 226 8.18 8.18 -26.40
N LEU A 227 6.88 8.34 -26.69
CA LEU A 227 5.79 8.21 -25.71
C LEU A 227 5.72 6.83 -25.04
N THR A 228 6.51 5.87 -25.51
CA THR A 228 6.52 4.48 -25.06
C THR A 228 7.83 4.00 -24.44
N ALA A 229 8.92 4.78 -24.45
CA ALA A 229 10.12 4.35 -23.71
C ALA A 229 10.22 5.04 -22.34
N SER A 230 10.77 4.30 -21.39
CA SER A 230 11.12 4.80 -20.07
C SER A 230 12.38 5.67 -20.19
N SER A 231 12.34 6.90 -19.67
CA SER A 231 13.54 7.72 -19.53
C SER A 231 14.56 7.00 -18.63
N VAL A 232 15.66 6.56 -19.21
CA VAL A 232 16.85 6.14 -18.46
C VAL A 232 17.73 7.37 -18.37
N MET A 233 17.93 7.90 -17.16
CA MET A 233 19.02 8.86 -16.95
C MET A 233 20.32 8.06 -17.02
N VAL A 234 21.08 8.27 -18.09
CA VAL A 234 22.46 7.77 -18.24
C VAL A 234 23.41 8.73 -17.56
#